data_AF-A0A9W8DD89-F1
#
_entry.id   AF-A0A9W8DD89-F1
#
_cell.length_a   1.000
_cell.length_b   1.000
_cell.length_c   1.000
_cell.angle_alpha   90.00
_cell.angle_beta   90.00
_cell.angle_gamma   90.00
#
_symmetry.space_group_name_H-M   'P 1'
#
loop_
_entity.id
_entity.type
_entity.pdbx_description
1 polymer ?
#
loop_
_entity_poly.entity_id
_entity_poly.type
_entity_poly.pdbx_seq_one_letter_code
_entity_poly.pdbx_strand_id
1 'polypeptide(L)'
;MSAFVSAGYRRALVPVHRTLFDQRSAALVSISIWRRAYTTPLVNNTTPLVNNSTLVKNTGLRVLFFGQGAVGIECLKMMIKELKSDSSCMSSIEVVCLPAKYEASKEDEGGPPPKPGSAKEKGQKKKKSFMSRGRINKTNDTMETTSVSEIASSASLRVRYISQAPGRPPQISFFDQRDAFRFDIAVIAMNLRQVPMNLLKGIRLGGIKVHESLLPKYRGPTPMQTAILNEETVTGVSIIECRDIRDDGRILAQVPYTIPPNTTYKDLSAALGHLGSRLLVKTLQNLEYTRKLAAHQDQKQATYTPVYTTNDFKIVWETMGAKEIYRKYRAFHGFVPIHTIWRRKDIMNVLLIKGMYLPNPKLPLMTEDFYNRPPGTMFFMRKSTYIEVPCIDGDRLHLTLLRVVGRTDKKAQEFVNGYLRLNGGLRMLTDPVERKKPTPKFVYPPGHPKENVEQECLDDDIGF
;
A
#
# COMPACT_ATOMS: atom_id res chain seq x y z
N MET A 1 4.50 54.72 26.67
CA MET A 1 4.92 53.46 27.32
C MET A 1 3.76 52.93 28.14
N SER A 2 3.39 51.68 27.88
CA SER A 2 2.63 50.70 28.67
C SER A 2 1.40 51.14 29.50
N ALA A 3 0.27 50.56 29.10
CA ALA A 3 -0.95 50.42 29.86
C ALA A 3 -0.85 49.33 30.95
N PHE A 4 -1.67 49.47 32.00
CA PHE A 4 -2.26 48.39 32.79
C PHE A 4 -3.60 48.90 33.33
N VAL A 5 -4.67 48.12 33.20
CA VAL A 5 -5.66 47.79 34.25
C VAL A 5 -6.80 46.92 33.66
N SER A 6 -6.91 45.73 34.26
CA SER A 6 -8.04 44.85 34.56
C SER A 6 -9.49 45.23 34.17
N ALA A 7 -10.22 44.24 33.61
CA ALA A 7 -11.56 43.75 34.01
C ALA A 7 -11.97 42.64 33.00
N GLY A 8 -12.37 41.41 33.34
CA GLY A 8 -13.52 41.01 34.14
C GLY A 8 -14.57 40.35 33.22
N TYR A 9 -14.49 39.03 32.97
CA TYR A 9 -15.45 38.29 32.14
C TYR A 9 -16.43 37.48 33.02
N ARG A 10 -17.72 37.82 32.95
CA ARG A 10 -18.84 36.97 33.42
C ARG A 10 -19.38 36.13 32.26
N ARG A 11 -19.63 34.86 32.54
CA ARG A 11 -20.32 33.88 31.68
C ARG A 11 -21.81 34.20 31.56
N ALA A 12 -22.35 34.08 30.34
CA ALA A 12 -23.76 33.85 30.09
C ALA A 12 -23.91 32.66 29.11
N LEU A 13 -24.74 31.69 29.47
CA LEU A 13 -25.14 30.50 28.72
C LEU A 13 -26.54 30.75 28.14
N VAL A 14 -26.75 30.53 26.83
CA VAL A 14 -28.04 30.15 26.21
C VAL A 14 -27.78 29.44 24.86
N PRO A 15 -28.73 28.72 24.22
CA PRO A 15 -28.60 27.30 23.89
C PRO A 15 -28.47 27.03 22.38
N VAL A 16 -27.88 25.89 22.01
CA VAL A 16 -27.76 25.46 20.60
C VAL A 16 -28.99 24.65 20.18
N HIS A 17 -29.84 25.26 19.36
CA HIS A 17 -30.87 24.55 18.59
C HIS A 17 -30.23 23.87 17.37
N ARG A 18 -30.61 22.60 17.13
CA ARG A 18 -30.28 21.81 15.95
C ARG A 18 -30.84 22.45 14.67
N THR A 19 -29.99 22.66 13.68
CA THR A 19 -30.39 22.76 12.27
C THR A 19 -29.51 21.86 11.41
N LEU A 20 -30.18 21.02 10.62
CA LEU A 20 -29.66 20.10 9.62
C LEU A 20 -28.67 20.81 8.66
N PHE A 21 -27.46 20.27 8.54
CA PHE A 21 -26.47 20.75 7.58
C PHE A 21 -26.35 19.79 6.39
N ASP A 22 -26.67 20.34 5.22
CA ASP A 22 -26.55 19.76 3.88
C ASP A 22 -25.07 19.48 3.52
N GLN A 23 -24.79 18.26 3.04
CA GLN A 23 -23.45 17.74 2.75
C GLN A 23 -22.76 18.39 1.53
N ARG A 24 -23.39 19.35 0.84
CA ARG A 24 -22.76 20.05 -0.29
C ARG A 24 -21.94 21.29 0.08
N SER A 25 -22.14 21.86 1.27
CA SER A 25 -21.44 23.10 1.68
C SER A 25 -20.08 22.86 2.34
N ALA A 26 -19.81 21.65 2.87
CA ALA A 26 -18.54 21.33 3.50
C ALA A 26 -17.37 21.19 2.49
N ALA A 27 -17.66 20.81 1.24
CA ALA A 27 -16.64 20.65 0.20
C ALA A 27 -16.03 21.98 -0.25
N LEU A 28 -16.81 23.08 -0.24
CA LEU A 28 -16.33 24.40 -0.67
C LEU A 28 -15.57 25.14 0.45
N VAL A 29 -15.94 24.91 1.71
CA VAL A 29 -15.26 25.54 2.86
C VAL A 29 -13.88 24.90 3.11
N SER A 30 -13.73 23.59 2.92
CA SER A 30 -12.41 22.92 3.01
C SER A 30 -11.42 23.34 1.92
N ILE A 31 -11.89 23.75 0.73
CA ILE A 31 -11.03 24.30 -0.34
C ILE A 31 -10.53 25.71 0.03
N SER A 32 -11.35 26.51 0.73
CA SER A 32 -10.99 27.88 1.11
C SER A 32 -10.00 27.97 2.27
N ILE A 33 -10.06 27.03 3.23
CA ILE A 33 -9.15 26.98 4.38
C ILE A 33 -7.77 26.41 3.99
N TRP A 34 -7.70 25.54 2.99
CA TRP A 34 -6.45 24.99 2.47
C TRP A 34 -5.57 26.03 1.74
N ARG A 35 -6.17 27.10 1.20
CA ARG A 35 -5.43 28.19 0.53
C ARG A 35 -4.59 29.05 1.48
N ARG A 36 -4.79 28.95 2.80
CA ARG A 36 -4.15 29.81 3.81
C ARG A 36 -3.04 29.17 4.63
N ALA A 37 -2.88 27.84 4.59
CA ALA A 37 -1.93 27.13 5.46
C ALA A 37 -0.59 26.72 4.79
N TYR A 38 -0.47 26.84 3.47
CA TYR A 38 0.75 26.54 2.72
C TYR A 38 1.02 27.59 1.65
N THR A 39 1.33 28.80 2.07
CA THR A 39 1.84 29.87 1.20
C THR A 39 3.37 29.93 1.27
N THR A 40 4.03 28.93 0.70
CA THR A 40 5.21 29.14 -0.14
C THR A 40 4.71 29.13 -1.58
N PRO A 41 5.21 29.99 -2.48
CA PRO A 41 4.48 30.37 -3.68
C PRO A 41 4.26 29.15 -4.58
N LEU A 42 3.01 28.69 -4.60
CA LEU A 42 2.44 28.00 -5.74
C LEU A 42 2.65 28.92 -6.93
N VAL A 43 3.42 28.46 -7.91
CA VAL A 43 3.46 29.06 -9.24
C VAL A 43 2.01 29.17 -9.69
N ASN A 44 1.49 30.40 -9.70
CA ASN A 44 0.18 30.71 -10.21
C ASN A 44 0.06 30.18 -11.64
N ASN A 45 -1.11 29.67 -12.00
CA ASN A 45 -1.53 29.32 -13.37
C ASN A 45 -1.65 30.55 -14.30
N THR A 46 -0.79 31.54 -14.11
CA THR A 46 -0.45 32.56 -15.09
C THR A 46 1.04 32.39 -15.35
N THR A 47 1.39 31.32 -16.05
CA THR A 47 2.59 31.35 -16.88
C THR A 47 2.51 32.63 -17.71
N PRO A 48 3.55 33.49 -17.76
CA PRO A 48 3.73 34.25 -18.98
C PRO A 48 3.70 33.20 -20.10
N LEU A 49 3.01 33.48 -21.20
CA LEU A 49 3.21 32.77 -22.45
C LEU A 49 4.69 32.89 -22.81
N VAL A 50 5.54 32.05 -22.20
CA VAL A 50 6.87 31.78 -22.69
C VAL A 50 6.58 31.01 -23.96
N ASN A 51 6.79 31.68 -25.09
CA ASN A 51 6.75 31.05 -26.40
C ASN A 51 7.41 29.67 -26.30
N ASN A 52 6.64 28.61 -26.60
CA ASN A 52 7.13 27.23 -26.63
C ASN A 52 8.30 27.04 -27.61
N SER A 53 8.66 28.06 -28.39
CA SER A 53 9.76 28.08 -29.35
C SER A 53 11.16 28.28 -28.76
N THR A 54 11.31 28.55 -27.45
CA THR A 54 12.63 28.81 -26.82
C THR A 54 13.06 27.81 -25.75
N LEU A 55 12.26 26.79 -25.43
CA LEU A 55 12.71 25.68 -24.59
C LEU A 55 13.52 24.72 -25.45
N VAL A 56 14.85 24.74 -25.28
CA VAL A 56 15.73 23.72 -25.84
C VAL A 56 15.32 22.38 -25.23
N LYS A 57 14.68 21.53 -26.03
CA LYS A 57 14.40 20.15 -25.63
C LYS A 57 15.72 19.42 -25.47
N ASN A 58 15.85 18.61 -24.43
CA ASN A 58 17.01 17.73 -24.35
C ASN A 58 16.95 16.74 -25.50
N THR A 59 18.08 16.48 -26.13
CA THR A 59 18.19 15.48 -27.19
C THR A 59 19.31 14.51 -26.87
N GLY A 60 19.09 13.23 -27.14
CA GLY A 60 20.15 12.23 -27.15
C GLY A 60 20.58 11.66 -25.80
N LEU A 61 19.78 11.76 -24.74
CA LEU A 61 20.13 11.19 -23.43
C LEU A 61 20.33 9.67 -23.49
N ARG A 62 21.50 9.17 -23.06
CA ARG A 62 21.75 7.74 -22.82
C ARG A 62 21.33 7.39 -21.40
N VAL A 63 20.26 6.61 -21.25
CA VAL A 63 19.60 6.39 -19.95
C VAL A 63 19.93 5.02 -19.38
N LEU A 64 20.33 4.99 -18.10
CA LEU A 64 20.35 3.77 -17.30
C LEU A 64 19.08 3.71 -16.45
N PHE A 65 18.16 2.81 -16.78
CA PHE A 65 16.87 2.71 -16.11
C PHE A 65 16.87 1.60 -15.06
N PHE A 66 16.58 1.95 -13.81
CA PHE A 66 16.39 1.04 -12.68
C PHE A 66 14.88 0.88 -12.42
N GLY A 67 14.30 -0.28 -12.75
CA GLY A 67 12.86 -0.51 -12.58
C GLY A 67 12.51 -1.80 -11.83
N GLN A 68 11.49 -1.73 -10.96
CA GLN A 68 10.85 -2.88 -10.34
C GLN A 68 9.35 -2.64 -10.15
N GLY A 69 8.55 -3.70 -10.21
CA GLY A 69 7.12 -3.66 -9.88
C GLY A 69 6.29 -2.79 -10.84
N ALA A 70 5.05 -2.49 -10.45
CA ALA A 70 4.08 -1.79 -11.32
C ALA A 70 4.56 -0.40 -11.76
N VAL A 71 5.18 0.37 -10.86
CA VAL A 71 5.70 1.71 -11.18
C VAL A 71 6.85 1.63 -12.17
N GLY A 72 7.80 0.71 -11.96
CA GLY A 72 8.90 0.46 -12.89
C GLY A 72 8.40 0.02 -14.28
N ILE A 73 7.39 -0.85 -14.32
CA ILE A 73 6.74 -1.30 -15.56
C ILE A 73 6.15 -0.12 -16.34
N GLU A 74 5.33 0.71 -15.69
CA GLU A 74 4.68 1.84 -16.36
C GLU A 74 5.68 2.92 -16.80
N CYS A 75 6.72 3.18 -15.99
CA CYS A 75 7.82 4.07 -16.37
C CYS A 75 8.55 3.55 -17.62
N LEU A 76 8.92 2.26 -17.65
CA LEU A 76 9.62 1.69 -18.78
C LEU A 76 8.79 1.72 -20.06
N LYS A 77 7.50 1.35 -19.99
CA LYS A 77 6.58 1.42 -21.14
C LYS A 77 6.52 2.84 -21.73
N MET A 78 6.37 3.84 -20.87
CA MET A 78 6.30 5.24 -21.31
C MET A 78 7.64 5.71 -21.90
N MET A 79 8.76 5.31 -21.30
CA MET A 79 10.09 5.63 -21.81
C MET A 79 10.38 4.95 -23.16
N ILE A 80 9.95 3.70 -23.36
CA ILE A 80 10.06 3.02 -24.66
C ILE A 80 9.25 3.75 -25.73
N LYS A 81 8.04 4.21 -25.38
CA LYS A 81 7.21 5.01 -26.28
C LYS A 81 7.91 6.32 -26.67
N GLU A 82 8.50 7.01 -25.69
CA GLU A 82 9.28 8.22 -25.93
C GLU A 82 10.51 7.95 -26.80
N LEU A 83 11.27 6.87 -26.51
CA LEU A 83 12.47 6.48 -27.26
C LEU A 83 12.19 6.25 -28.75
N LYS A 84 10.99 5.74 -29.09
CA LYS A 84 10.56 5.49 -30.47
C LYS A 84 10.00 6.71 -31.19
N SER A 85 9.87 7.85 -30.51
CA SER A 85 9.34 9.07 -31.12
C SER A 85 10.40 9.80 -31.95
N ASP A 86 10.00 10.41 -33.06
CA ASP A 86 10.91 11.15 -33.95
C ASP A 86 11.62 12.32 -33.25
N SER A 87 10.99 12.87 -32.21
CA SER A 87 11.53 13.96 -31.38
C SER A 87 11.99 13.49 -30.00
N SER A 88 12.40 12.22 -29.88
CA SER A 88 12.80 11.62 -28.60
C SER A 88 13.89 12.41 -27.90
N CYS A 89 13.73 12.66 -26.61
CA CYS A 89 14.80 13.21 -25.79
C CYS A 89 15.90 12.19 -25.43
N MET A 90 15.68 10.91 -25.72
CA MET A 90 16.58 9.79 -25.39
C MET A 90 17.16 9.15 -26.64
N SER A 91 18.44 8.78 -26.59
CA SER A 91 19.13 8.01 -27.64
C SER A 91 19.18 6.51 -27.33
N SER A 92 19.16 6.12 -26.06
CA SER A 92 19.20 4.72 -25.64
C SER A 92 18.68 4.52 -24.22
N ILE A 93 18.23 3.30 -23.94
CA ILE A 93 17.84 2.83 -22.61
C ILE A 93 18.54 1.49 -22.36
N GLU A 94 19.36 1.39 -21.32
CA GLU A 94 19.81 0.11 -20.74
C GLU A 94 19.05 -0.11 -19.44
N VAL A 95 18.45 -1.29 -19.28
CA VAL A 95 17.54 -1.62 -18.16
C VAL A 95 18.28 -2.44 -17.11
N VAL A 96 18.10 -2.06 -15.85
CA VAL A 96 18.59 -2.75 -14.67
C VAL A 96 17.39 -3.11 -13.79
N CYS A 97 17.23 -4.40 -13.48
CA CYS A 97 16.16 -4.89 -12.62
C CYS A 97 16.65 -6.00 -11.69
N LEU A 98 15.77 -6.48 -10.80
CA LEU A 98 16.07 -7.69 -10.03
C LEU A 98 15.87 -8.96 -10.88
N PRO A 99 16.53 -10.07 -10.55
CA PRO A 99 16.23 -11.37 -11.15
C PRO A 99 14.80 -11.83 -10.78
N ALA A 100 14.09 -12.45 -11.71
CA ALA A 100 12.70 -12.92 -11.53
C ALA A 100 12.47 -13.77 -10.26
N LYS A 101 13.48 -14.53 -9.79
CA LYS A 101 13.38 -15.34 -8.55
C LYS A 101 13.14 -14.50 -7.28
N TYR A 102 13.56 -13.24 -7.27
CA TYR A 102 13.33 -12.31 -6.14
C TYR A 102 11.97 -11.60 -6.22
N GLU A 103 11.32 -11.60 -7.38
CA GLU A 103 9.97 -11.04 -7.55
C GLU A 103 8.90 -12.00 -7.03
N ALA A 104 9.08 -13.31 -7.24
CA ALA A 104 8.16 -14.35 -6.80
C ALA A 104 8.26 -14.68 -5.29
N SER A 105 9.43 -14.52 -4.67
CA SER A 105 9.64 -14.96 -3.28
C SER A 105 8.87 -14.16 -2.24
N LYS A 106 8.47 -12.91 -2.53
CA LYS A 106 7.70 -12.09 -1.58
C LYS A 106 6.24 -12.54 -1.39
N GLU A 107 5.71 -13.36 -2.30
CA GLU A 107 4.34 -13.87 -2.16
C GLU A 107 4.25 -15.12 -1.26
N ASP A 108 5.37 -15.84 -1.05
CA ASP A 108 5.41 -17.14 -0.35
C ASP A 108 6.14 -17.13 1.02
N GLU A 109 6.86 -16.06 1.38
CA GLU A 109 7.66 -15.97 2.63
C GLU A 109 6.84 -15.76 3.93
N GLY A 110 5.58 -16.20 3.97
CA GLY A 110 4.68 -16.10 5.13
C GLY A 110 4.85 -17.19 6.20
N GLY A 111 5.99 -17.90 6.23
CA GLY A 111 6.25 -18.99 7.17
C GLY A 111 7.32 -18.65 8.20
N PRO A 112 7.23 -19.13 9.46
CA PRO A 112 8.35 -19.02 10.40
C PRO A 112 9.57 -19.80 9.87
N PRO A 113 10.81 -19.36 10.17
CA PRO A 113 12.00 -20.10 9.76
C PRO A 113 11.94 -21.52 10.33
N PRO A 114 12.43 -22.54 9.60
CA PRO A 114 12.55 -23.88 10.16
C PRO A 114 13.42 -23.83 11.42
N LYS A 115 12.92 -24.39 12.52
CA LYS A 115 13.67 -24.51 13.76
C LYS A 115 15.02 -25.20 13.47
N PRO A 116 16.13 -24.77 14.08
CA PRO A 116 17.40 -25.48 13.95
C PRO A 116 17.25 -26.86 14.59
N GLY A 117 17.14 -27.88 13.73
CA GLY A 117 17.14 -29.29 14.12
C GLY A 117 18.55 -29.69 14.50
N SER A 118 18.68 -30.17 15.74
CA SER A 118 19.85 -30.81 16.34
C SER A 118 20.60 -31.74 15.37
N ALA A 119 21.92 -31.56 15.32
CA ALA A 119 22.85 -32.45 14.68
C ALA A 119 22.66 -33.90 15.12
N LYS A 120 22.49 -34.81 14.15
CA LYS A 120 22.99 -36.18 14.24
C LYS A 120 23.59 -36.57 12.89
N GLU A 121 24.91 -36.71 12.89
CA GLU A 121 25.66 -37.43 11.88
C GLU A 121 25.11 -38.86 11.70
N LYS A 122 25.07 -39.30 10.44
CA LYS A 122 25.65 -40.58 10.00
C LYS A 122 25.50 -40.73 8.47
N GLY A 123 26.59 -41.12 7.82
CA GLY A 123 26.54 -42.10 6.73
C GLY A 123 26.70 -41.61 5.31
N GLN A 124 27.88 -41.89 4.76
CA GLN A 124 28.31 -41.74 3.37
C GLN A 124 27.49 -42.51 2.30
N LYS A 125 27.63 -42.02 1.05
CA LYS A 125 27.55 -42.70 -0.26
C LYS A 125 26.16 -43.02 -0.85
N LYS A 126 25.79 -42.29 -1.92
CA LYS A 126 25.92 -42.72 -3.33
C LYS A 126 25.31 -41.67 -4.29
N LYS A 127 26.12 -41.22 -5.25
CA LYS A 127 25.65 -40.54 -6.46
C LYS A 127 24.77 -41.52 -7.25
N LYS A 128 23.51 -41.18 -7.48
CA LYS A 128 22.73 -41.69 -8.62
C LYS A 128 21.99 -40.53 -9.28
N SER A 129 22.33 -40.33 -10.55
CA SER A 129 21.55 -39.62 -11.54
C SER A 129 20.10 -40.09 -11.51
N PHE A 130 19.16 -39.16 -11.42
CA PHE A 130 17.78 -39.39 -11.82
C PHE A 130 17.27 -38.14 -12.54
N MET A 131 17.37 -38.16 -13.86
CA MET A 131 16.49 -37.38 -14.72
C MET A 131 15.06 -37.83 -14.44
N SER A 132 14.22 -36.94 -13.92
CA SER A 132 12.78 -37.07 -14.10
C SER A 132 12.23 -35.72 -14.57
N ARG A 133 11.73 -35.74 -15.80
CA ARG A 133 10.95 -34.67 -16.42
C ARG A 133 9.62 -34.60 -15.68
N GLY A 134 9.55 -33.79 -14.63
CA GLY A 134 8.30 -33.40 -13.99
C GLY A 134 7.62 -32.30 -14.81
N ARG A 135 6.64 -32.66 -15.63
CA ARG A 135 5.67 -31.74 -16.26
C ARG A 135 5.02 -30.90 -15.15
N ILE A 136 5.35 -29.62 -15.07
CA ILE A 136 4.60 -28.67 -14.25
C ILE A 136 3.31 -28.37 -15.01
N ASN A 137 2.20 -28.91 -14.51
CA ASN A 137 0.88 -28.49 -14.94
C ASN A 137 0.71 -27.02 -14.56
N LYS A 138 0.77 -26.13 -15.57
CA LYS A 138 0.30 -24.74 -15.48
C LYS A 138 -1.19 -24.81 -15.09
N THR A 139 -1.49 -24.46 -13.85
CA THR A 139 -2.85 -24.13 -13.46
C THR A 139 -3.05 -22.65 -13.74
N ASN A 140 -4.01 -22.36 -14.62
CA ASN A 140 -4.40 -21.04 -15.07
C ASN A 140 -5.02 -20.25 -13.90
N ASP A 141 -4.25 -19.39 -13.24
CA ASP A 141 -4.73 -18.08 -12.74
C ASP A 141 -3.58 -17.15 -12.23
N THR A 142 -2.39 -17.22 -12.83
CA THR A 142 -1.45 -16.10 -12.72
C THR A 142 -1.91 -15.06 -13.74
N MET A 143 -2.47 -13.94 -13.28
CA MET A 143 -2.41 -12.70 -14.08
C MET A 143 -1.01 -12.64 -14.69
N GLU A 144 -0.89 -12.48 -16.01
CA GLU A 144 0.39 -12.26 -16.66
C GLU A 144 1.02 -10.99 -16.06
N THR A 145 1.78 -11.15 -14.98
CA THR A 145 2.55 -10.06 -14.39
C THR A 145 3.78 -9.91 -15.26
N THR A 146 3.64 -9.19 -16.37
CA THR A 146 4.78 -8.89 -17.23
C THR A 146 5.85 -8.19 -16.41
N SER A 147 7.01 -8.81 -16.24
CA SER A 147 8.12 -8.24 -15.48
C SER A 147 8.79 -7.09 -16.26
N VAL A 148 9.54 -6.24 -15.56
CA VAL A 148 10.36 -5.20 -16.20
C VAL A 148 11.33 -5.80 -17.22
N SER A 149 11.92 -6.97 -16.92
CA SER A 149 12.81 -7.70 -17.83
C SER A 149 12.12 -8.19 -19.10
N GLU A 150 10.87 -8.65 -19.01
CA GLU A 150 10.11 -9.12 -20.17
C GLU A 150 9.77 -7.94 -21.10
N ILE A 151 9.29 -6.82 -20.55
CA ILE A 151 9.00 -5.61 -21.33
C ILE A 151 10.25 -5.10 -22.03
N ALA A 152 11.38 -5.04 -21.32
CA ALA A 152 12.65 -4.62 -21.89
C ALA A 152 13.09 -5.55 -23.04
N SER A 153 12.99 -6.86 -22.83
CA SER A 153 13.36 -7.86 -23.84
C SER A 153 12.49 -7.78 -25.09
N SER A 154 11.16 -7.63 -24.92
CA SER A 154 10.22 -7.43 -26.02
C SER A 154 10.48 -6.16 -26.83
N ALA A 155 11.09 -5.15 -26.21
CA ALA A 155 11.52 -3.92 -26.87
C ALA A 155 12.97 -3.96 -27.37
N SER A 156 13.63 -5.13 -27.34
CA SER A 156 15.03 -5.34 -27.73
C SER A 156 16.01 -4.44 -26.96
N LEU A 157 15.67 -4.06 -25.73
CA LEU A 157 16.56 -3.31 -24.84
C LEU A 157 17.49 -4.26 -24.11
N ARG A 158 18.72 -3.79 -23.84
CA ARG A 158 19.68 -4.55 -23.04
C ARG A 158 19.23 -4.58 -21.58
N VAL A 159 19.19 -5.77 -20.99
CA VAL A 159 18.81 -6.01 -19.59
C VAL A 159 20.02 -6.47 -18.78
N ARG A 160 20.16 -5.89 -17.59
CA ARG A 160 21.15 -6.24 -16.57
C ARG A 160 20.42 -6.54 -15.27
N TYR A 161 21.05 -7.36 -14.44
CA TYR A 161 20.48 -7.77 -13.15
C TYR A 161 21.32 -7.26 -11.99
N ILE A 162 20.64 -6.80 -10.95
CA ILE A 162 21.24 -6.52 -9.65
C ILE A 162 21.39 -7.84 -8.89
N SER A 163 22.56 -8.03 -8.30
CA SER A 163 22.85 -9.06 -7.31
C SER A 163 23.10 -8.39 -5.96
N GLN A 164 22.53 -8.95 -4.90
CA GLN A 164 22.74 -8.48 -3.54
C GLN A 164 22.89 -9.69 -2.62
N ALA A 165 24.13 -9.97 -2.21
CA ALA A 165 24.40 -10.96 -1.18
C ALA A 165 24.17 -10.32 0.21
N PRO A 166 23.75 -11.11 1.23
CA PRO A 166 23.63 -10.61 2.59
C PRO A 166 24.91 -9.90 3.07
N GLY A 167 24.74 -8.71 3.64
CA GLY A 167 25.87 -7.90 4.14
C GLY A 167 26.74 -7.25 3.05
N ARG A 168 26.43 -7.42 1.75
CA ARG A 168 27.15 -6.77 0.65
C ARG A 168 26.31 -5.68 -0.02
N PRO A 169 26.95 -4.62 -0.54
CA PRO A 169 26.24 -3.61 -1.33
C PRO A 169 25.68 -4.24 -2.62
N PRO A 170 24.57 -3.71 -3.16
CA PRO A 170 24.06 -4.11 -4.46
C PRO A 170 25.11 -3.92 -5.55
N GLN A 171 25.22 -4.90 -6.45
CA GLN A 171 26.14 -4.87 -7.59
C GLN A 171 25.41 -5.30 -8.87
N ILE A 172 25.79 -4.73 -10.01
CA ILE A 172 25.30 -5.16 -11.32
C ILE A 172 26.36 -6.07 -11.93
N SER A 173 25.94 -7.23 -12.43
CA SER A 173 26.87 -8.18 -13.04
C SER A 173 27.59 -7.58 -14.26
N PHE A 174 28.92 -7.70 -14.26
CA PHE A 174 29.81 -7.18 -15.31
C PHE A 174 29.65 -5.67 -15.54
N PHE A 175 29.44 -4.92 -14.46
CA PHE A 175 29.44 -3.46 -14.43
C PHE A 175 30.46 -3.00 -13.39
N ASP A 176 31.32 -2.06 -13.78
CA ASP A 176 32.20 -1.34 -12.87
C ASP A 176 31.92 0.17 -12.88
N GLN A 177 32.73 0.95 -12.16
CA GLN A 177 32.52 2.41 -12.08
C GLN A 177 32.73 3.13 -13.42
N ARG A 178 33.54 2.56 -14.33
CA ARG A 178 33.80 3.14 -15.66
C ARG A 178 32.58 3.00 -16.58
N ASP A 179 31.71 2.02 -16.34
CA ASP A 179 30.46 1.91 -17.08
C ASP A 179 29.53 3.12 -16.86
N ALA A 180 29.71 3.88 -15.76
CA ALA A 180 28.93 5.09 -15.51
C ALA A 180 29.04 6.12 -16.65
N PHE A 181 30.21 6.22 -17.30
CA PHE A 181 30.47 7.17 -18.40
C PHE A 181 29.69 6.84 -19.69
N ARG A 182 29.14 5.62 -19.80
CA ARG A 182 28.29 5.21 -20.91
C ARG A 182 26.90 5.84 -20.85
N PHE A 183 26.53 6.40 -19.70
CA PHE A 183 25.21 6.96 -19.45
C PHE A 183 25.28 8.44 -19.10
N ASP A 184 24.27 9.18 -19.53
CA ASP A 184 24.11 10.58 -19.19
C ASP A 184 23.34 10.75 -17.89
N ILE A 185 22.31 9.93 -17.68
CA ILE A 185 21.40 10.01 -16.52
C ILE A 185 20.93 8.61 -16.10
N ALA A 186 20.77 8.41 -14.80
CA ALA A 186 20.03 7.27 -14.27
C ALA A 186 18.59 7.66 -13.95
N VAL A 187 17.66 6.79 -14.30
CA VAL A 187 16.24 6.93 -13.94
C VAL A 187 15.88 5.80 -12.99
N ILE A 188 15.31 6.13 -11.83
CA ILE A 188 15.06 5.18 -10.76
C ILE A 188 13.56 5.11 -10.45
N ALA A 189 12.98 3.95 -10.69
CA ALA A 189 11.60 3.56 -10.38
C ALA A 189 11.63 2.22 -9.61
N MET A 190 12.42 2.20 -8.53
CA MET A 190 12.56 1.07 -7.59
C MET A 190 13.08 1.56 -6.24
N ASN A 191 13.20 0.66 -5.27
CA ASN A 191 13.73 0.98 -3.95
C ASN A 191 15.23 1.31 -4.02
N LEU A 192 15.62 2.48 -3.53
CA LEU A 192 17.01 2.96 -3.57
C LEU A 192 18.00 2.05 -2.84
N ARG A 193 17.57 1.25 -1.86
CA ARG A 193 18.44 0.28 -1.18
C ARG A 193 18.98 -0.81 -2.11
N GLN A 194 18.36 -0.99 -3.29
CA GLN A 194 18.76 -1.96 -4.30
C GLN A 194 19.65 -1.33 -5.39
N VAL A 195 19.82 0.00 -5.39
CA VAL A 195 20.59 0.72 -6.40
C VAL A 195 22.06 0.84 -5.94
N PRO A 196 23.04 0.46 -6.78
CA PRO A 196 24.46 0.67 -6.49
C PRO A 196 24.81 2.17 -6.49
N MET A 197 24.77 2.82 -5.31
CA MET A 197 24.96 4.27 -5.20
C MET A 197 26.31 4.77 -5.72
N ASN A 198 27.36 3.95 -5.65
CA ASN A 198 28.67 4.31 -6.19
C ASN A 198 28.65 4.45 -7.72
N LEU A 199 27.88 3.60 -8.41
CA LEU A 199 27.65 3.74 -9.86
C LEU A 199 26.85 5.02 -10.15
N LEU A 200 25.80 5.27 -9.37
CA LEU A 200 24.94 6.44 -9.54
C LEU A 200 25.73 7.76 -9.45
N LYS A 201 26.67 7.85 -8.51
CA LYS A 201 27.54 9.02 -8.32
C LYS A 201 28.48 9.28 -9.50
N GLY A 202 28.84 8.25 -10.26
CA GLY A 202 29.71 8.36 -11.43
C GLY A 202 28.99 8.82 -12.70
N ILE A 203 27.65 8.83 -12.72
CA ILE A 203 26.86 9.21 -13.90
C ILE A 203 26.84 10.74 -14.01
N ARG A 204 27.12 11.26 -15.21
CA ARG A 204 27.34 12.69 -15.49
C ARG A 204 26.25 13.61 -14.92
N LEU A 205 24.97 13.28 -15.14
CA LEU A 205 23.85 14.06 -14.63
C LEU A 205 23.30 13.53 -13.29
N GLY A 206 23.88 12.46 -12.75
CA GLY A 206 23.40 11.74 -11.57
C GLY A 206 22.13 10.94 -11.84
N GLY A 207 21.33 10.74 -10.79
CA GLY A 207 20.03 10.08 -10.87
C GLY A 207 18.85 11.03 -10.78
N ILE A 208 17.72 10.62 -11.34
CA ILE A 208 16.40 11.08 -10.95
C ILE A 208 15.55 9.90 -10.50
N LYS A 209 14.71 10.12 -9.49
CA LYS A 209 13.83 9.09 -8.93
C LYS A 209 12.37 9.50 -9.09
N VAL A 210 11.53 8.53 -9.47
CA VAL A 210 10.08 8.60 -9.33
C VAL A 210 9.72 8.16 -7.91
N HIS A 211 9.19 9.08 -7.10
CA HIS A 211 8.80 8.82 -5.72
C HIS A 211 7.28 8.96 -5.57
N GLU A 212 6.60 7.94 -5.04
CA GLU A 212 5.15 7.82 -5.01
C GLU A 212 4.50 8.54 -3.80
N SER A 213 4.99 9.75 -3.51
CA SER A 213 4.39 10.66 -2.55
C SER A 213 4.56 12.12 -2.96
N LEU A 214 3.85 13.01 -2.26
CA LEU A 214 4.15 14.43 -2.23
C LEU A 214 5.28 14.70 -1.22
N LEU A 215 6.53 14.62 -1.70
CA LEU A 215 7.69 14.98 -0.90
C LEU A 215 7.59 16.44 -0.42
N PRO A 216 8.05 16.75 0.80
CA PRO A 216 8.90 15.93 1.67
C PRO A 216 8.20 14.85 2.51
N LYS A 217 6.86 14.72 2.45
CA LYS A 217 6.16 13.66 3.19
C LYS A 217 6.46 12.28 2.62
N TYR A 218 6.51 11.30 3.51
CA TYR A 218 6.59 9.88 3.23
C TYR A 218 7.86 9.43 2.50
N ARG A 219 9.02 10.01 2.81
CA ARG A 219 10.33 9.52 2.31
C ARG A 219 10.53 8.05 2.64
N GLY A 220 11.23 7.32 1.77
CA GLY A 220 11.63 5.94 2.02
C GLY A 220 10.84 4.89 1.21
N PRO A 221 10.82 3.64 1.69
CA PRO A 221 10.54 2.49 0.84
C PRO A 221 9.06 2.15 0.62
N THR A 222 8.13 2.69 1.42
CA THR A 222 6.71 2.27 1.40
C THR A 222 5.69 3.42 1.47
N PRO A 223 5.83 4.48 0.65
CA PRO A 223 4.97 5.66 0.71
C PRO A 223 3.50 5.37 0.48
N MET A 224 3.16 4.53 -0.51
CA MET A 224 1.77 4.23 -0.86
C MET A 224 1.03 3.48 0.25
N GLN A 225 1.68 2.45 0.81
CA GLN A 225 1.12 1.67 1.91
C GLN A 225 0.92 2.55 3.14
N THR A 226 1.92 3.36 3.48
CA THR A 226 1.87 4.27 4.64
C THR A 226 0.77 5.32 4.48
N ALA A 227 0.60 5.89 3.28
CA ALA A 227 -0.47 6.84 3.00
C ALA A 227 -1.86 6.22 3.21
N ILE A 228 -2.06 4.96 2.78
CA ILE A 228 -3.34 4.25 2.99
C ILE A 228 -3.57 3.95 4.48
N LEU A 229 -2.53 3.52 5.21
CA LEU A 229 -2.62 3.26 6.65
C LEU A 229 -2.95 4.51 7.46
N ASN A 230 -2.40 5.65 7.05
CA ASN A 230 -2.64 6.96 7.66
C ASN A 230 -3.95 7.61 7.18
N GLU A 231 -4.74 6.92 6.35
CA GLU A 231 -6.00 7.41 5.79
C GLU A 231 -5.86 8.76 5.06
N GLU A 232 -4.73 8.95 4.39
CA GLU A 232 -4.52 10.13 3.56
C GLU A 232 -5.59 10.19 2.46
N THR A 233 -6.14 11.38 2.25
CA THR A 233 -7.09 11.67 1.17
C THR A 233 -6.39 12.22 -0.06
N VAL A 234 -5.13 12.66 0.09
CA VAL A 234 -4.30 13.19 -0.99
C VAL A 234 -2.88 12.64 -0.84
N THR A 235 -2.34 12.15 -1.95
CA THR A 235 -0.93 11.82 -2.13
C THR A 235 -0.47 12.41 -3.46
N GLY A 236 0.56 11.85 -4.10
CA GLY A 236 0.99 12.26 -5.42
C GLY A 236 2.25 11.55 -5.86
N VAL A 237 2.87 12.11 -6.89
CA VAL A 237 4.18 11.67 -7.38
C VAL A 237 5.13 12.85 -7.41
N SER A 238 6.36 12.62 -6.98
CA SER A 238 7.48 13.56 -7.09
C SER A 238 8.57 12.97 -7.97
N ILE A 239 9.13 13.78 -8.87
CA ILE A 239 10.39 13.49 -9.54
C ILE A 239 11.47 14.27 -8.80
N ILE A 240 12.45 13.58 -8.24
CA ILE A 240 13.54 14.19 -7.48
C ILE A 240 14.89 13.89 -8.08
N GLU A 241 15.86 14.78 -7.86
CA GLU A 241 17.27 14.42 -8.02
C GLU A 241 17.65 13.35 -6.98
N CYS A 242 18.50 12.40 -7.38
CA CYS A 242 18.88 11.28 -6.55
C CYS A 242 20.41 11.10 -6.56
N ARG A 243 21.02 11.22 -5.38
CA ARG A 243 22.47 10.99 -5.16
C ARG A 243 22.77 10.06 -3.98
N ASP A 244 21.78 9.79 -3.13
CA ASP A 244 21.86 8.88 -2.00
C ASP A 244 20.51 8.19 -1.74
N ILE A 245 20.40 7.44 -0.64
CA ILE A 245 19.24 6.61 -0.29
C ILE A 245 18.09 7.33 0.43
N ARG A 246 18.20 8.64 0.72
CA ARG A 246 17.36 9.34 1.71
C ARG A 246 16.09 9.96 1.15
N ASP A 247 15.93 10.00 -0.17
CA ASP A 247 14.81 10.68 -0.85
C ASP A 247 14.68 12.18 -0.52
N ASP A 248 15.81 12.85 -0.26
CA ASP A 248 15.90 14.25 0.18
C ASP A 248 16.34 15.23 -0.92
N GLY A 249 16.60 14.72 -2.14
CA GLY A 249 17.05 15.52 -3.26
C GLY A 249 16.02 16.55 -3.73
N ARG A 250 16.48 17.53 -4.51
CA ARG A 250 15.63 18.62 -4.99
C ARG A 250 14.47 18.08 -5.83
N ILE A 251 13.28 18.65 -5.64
CA ILE A 251 12.08 18.30 -6.39
C ILE A 251 12.15 18.99 -7.74
N LEU A 252 12.15 18.19 -8.82
CA LEU A 252 12.15 18.64 -10.22
C LEU A 252 10.73 18.90 -10.72
N ALA A 253 9.81 18.02 -10.34
CA ALA A 253 8.40 18.10 -10.68
C ALA A 253 7.58 17.32 -9.65
N GLN A 254 6.35 17.75 -9.40
CA GLN A 254 5.46 17.07 -8.47
C GLN A 254 4.01 17.24 -8.93
N VAL A 255 3.18 16.22 -8.71
CA VAL A 255 1.77 16.29 -9.06
C VAL A 255 0.92 15.58 -8.00
N PRO A 256 -0.16 16.21 -7.49
CA PRO A 256 -1.03 15.61 -6.49
C PRO A 256 -2.01 14.61 -7.10
N TYR A 257 -2.50 13.71 -6.25
CA TYR A 257 -3.49 12.70 -6.55
C TYR A 257 -4.46 12.57 -5.38
N THR A 258 -5.75 12.75 -5.63
CA THR A 258 -6.80 12.48 -4.61
C THR A 258 -7.01 10.98 -4.52
N ILE A 259 -6.88 10.42 -3.31
CA ILE A 259 -7.08 9.00 -3.04
C ILE A 259 -8.59 8.74 -2.89
N PRO A 260 -9.22 7.97 -3.80
CA PRO A 260 -10.61 7.61 -3.62
C PRO A 260 -10.86 6.80 -2.33
N PRO A 261 -12.09 6.86 -1.77
CA PRO A 261 -12.47 5.98 -0.67
C PRO A 261 -12.26 4.50 -1.04
N ASN A 262 -11.86 3.69 -0.06
CA ASN A 262 -11.64 2.25 -0.22
C ASN A 262 -10.53 1.83 -1.20
N THR A 263 -9.76 2.78 -1.76
CA THR A 263 -8.58 2.47 -2.58
C THR A 263 -7.65 1.51 -1.86
N THR A 264 -7.24 0.46 -2.58
CA THR A 264 -6.21 -0.48 -2.15
C THR A 264 -4.84 -0.07 -2.69
N TYR A 265 -3.77 -0.68 -2.17
CA TYR A 265 -2.43 -0.49 -2.69
C TYR A 265 -2.33 -0.87 -4.17
N LYS A 266 -2.96 -1.97 -4.58
CA LYS A 266 -3.03 -2.37 -6.00
C LYS A 266 -3.57 -1.25 -6.88
N ASP A 267 -4.67 -0.63 -6.47
CA ASP A 267 -5.31 0.46 -7.21
C ASP A 267 -4.43 1.72 -7.22
N LEU A 268 -3.90 2.10 -6.05
CA LEU A 268 -3.07 3.29 -5.89
C LEU A 268 -1.76 3.16 -6.67
N SER A 269 -1.13 1.99 -6.64
CA SER A 269 0.12 1.71 -7.36
C SER A 269 -0.07 1.80 -8.87
N ALA A 270 -1.19 1.29 -9.40
CA ALA A 270 -1.52 1.45 -10.81
C ALA A 270 -1.73 2.93 -11.19
N ALA A 271 -2.52 3.67 -10.39
CA ALA A 271 -2.80 5.08 -10.64
C ALA A 271 -1.54 5.95 -10.58
N LEU A 272 -0.72 5.81 -9.53
CA LEU A 272 0.52 6.58 -9.36
C LEU A 272 1.61 6.13 -10.33
N GLY A 273 1.66 4.85 -10.72
CA GLY A 273 2.56 4.37 -11.77
C GLY A 273 2.29 5.05 -13.12
N HIS A 274 1.02 5.15 -13.51
CA HIS A 274 0.63 5.86 -14.73
C HIS A 274 0.91 7.38 -14.64
N LEU A 275 0.57 7.99 -13.51
CA LEU A 275 0.81 9.41 -13.28
C LEU A 275 2.31 9.75 -13.29
N GLY A 276 3.10 8.92 -12.60
CA GLY A 276 4.54 9.08 -12.46
C GLY A 276 5.30 8.84 -13.75
N SER A 277 4.91 7.86 -14.57
CA SER A 277 5.56 7.61 -15.86
C SER A 277 5.39 8.78 -16.83
N ARG A 278 4.21 9.41 -16.85
CA ARG A 278 3.95 10.63 -17.64
C ARG A 278 4.75 11.81 -17.11
N LEU A 279 4.79 12.01 -15.79
CA LEU A 279 5.54 13.10 -15.16
C LEU A 279 7.05 12.95 -15.41
N LEU A 280 7.57 11.72 -15.33
CA LEU A 280 8.95 11.36 -15.61
C LEU A 280 9.35 11.73 -17.05
N VAL A 281 8.60 11.29 -18.07
CA VAL A 281 8.95 11.60 -19.47
C VAL A 281 8.90 13.09 -19.74
N LYS A 282 7.89 13.80 -19.23
CA LYS A 282 7.85 15.28 -19.32
C LYS A 282 9.06 15.94 -18.66
N THR A 283 9.51 15.40 -17.54
CA THR A 283 10.70 15.89 -16.82
C THR A 283 11.96 15.63 -17.64
N LEU A 284 12.12 14.46 -18.26
CA LEU A 284 13.26 14.15 -19.14
C LEU A 284 13.30 15.03 -20.39
N GLN A 285 12.15 15.26 -21.03
CA GLN A 285 12.04 16.17 -22.18
C GLN A 285 12.52 17.60 -21.83
N ASN A 286 12.24 18.06 -20.60
CA ASN A 286 12.54 19.41 -20.10
C ASN A 286 13.59 19.41 -18.97
N LEU A 287 14.51 18.46 -18.95
CA LEU A 287 15.44 18.21 -17.85
C LEU A 287 16.25 19.44 -17.44
N GLU A 288 16.91 20.14 -18.38
CA GLU A 288 17.66 21.36 -18.06
C GLU A 288 16.79 22.41 -17.34
N TYR A 289 15.60 22.68 -17.87
CA TYR A 289 14.65 23.64 -17.30
C TYR A 289 14.14 23.19 -15.91
N THR A 290 13.72 21.94 -15.77
CA THR A 290 13.23 21.40 -14.49
C THR A 290 14.33 21.36 -13.43
N ARG A 291 15.59 21.10 -13.81
CA ARG A 291 16.75 21.18 -12.89
C ARG A 291 17.05 22.60 -12.46
N LYS A 292 16.90 23.58 -13.36
CA LYS A 292 17.06 25.00 -13.04
C LYS A 292 16.02 25.47 -12.02
N LEU A 293 14.78 24.98 -12.11
CA LEU A 293 13.70 25.28 -11.18
C LEU A 293 13.62 24.37 -9.96
N ALA A 294 14.51 23.39 -9.84
CA ALA A 294 14.43 22.38 -8.80
C ALA A 294 14.55 22.99 -7.40
N ALA A 295 13.58 22.71 -6.54
CA ALA A 295 13.51 23.28 -5.19
C ALA A 295 14.03 22.29 -4.14
N HIS A 296 14.74 22.79 -3.13
CA HIS A 296 15.09 21.99 -1.96
C HIS A 296 13.84 21.65 -1.15
N GLN A 297 13.80 20.43 -0.63
CA GLN A 297 12.74 19.98 0.25
C GLN A 297 12.83 20.66 1.62
N ASP A 298 11.68 21.10 2.17
CA ASP A 298 11.60 21.56 3.55
C ASP A 298 11.78 20.38 4.51
N GLN A 299 12.90 20.37 5.22
CA GLN A 299 13.25 19.28 6.14
C GLN A 299 12.32 19.20 7.34
N LYS A 300 11.67 20.31 7.74
CA LYS A 300 10.73 20.33 8.87
C LYS A 300 9.42 19.62 8.56
N GLN A 301 9.08 19.47 7.28
CA GLN A 301 7.88 18.78 6.80
C GLN A 301 8.15 17.33 6.40
N ALA A 302 9.39 16.85 6.57
CA ALA A 302 9.78 15.50 6.19
C ALA A 302 9.16 14.47 7.14
N THR A 303 8.51 13.47 6.56
CA THR A 303 8.05 12.26 7.26
C THR A 303 8.62 11.03 6.58
N TYR A 304 8.69 9.90 7.30
CA TYR A 304 9.39 8.70 6.83
C TYR A 304 8.48 7.48 6.86
N THR A 305 8.73 6.55 5.94
CA THR A 305 7.98 5.31 5.79
C THR A 305 8.76 4.13 6.34
N PRO A 306 8.12 3.19 7.05
CA PRO A 306 8.81 2.04 7.62
C PRO A 306 9.13 0.98 6.56
N VAL A 307 10.05 0.08 6.89
CA VAL A 307 10.15 -1.21 6.20
C VAL A 307 9.21 -2.17 6.91
N TYR A 308 8.20 -2.68 6.22
CA TYR A 308 7.29 -3.67 6.81
C TYR A 308 7.92 -5.06 6.88
N THR A 309 7.58 -5.75 7.95
CA THR A 309 7.97 -7.12 8.29
C THR A 309 6.76 -8.05 8.25
N THR A 310 6.97 -9.36 8.34
CA THR A 310 5.88 -10.34 8.40
C THR A 310 4.90 -10.04 9.54
N ASN A 311 5.38 -9.56 10.69
CA ASN A 311 4.52 -9.22 11.82
C ASN A 311 3.57 -8.05 11.50
N ASP A 312 4.00 -7.10 10.67
CA ASP A 312 3.18 -5.97 10.24
C ASP A 312 2.00 -6.39 9.37
N PHE A 313 1.96 -7.62 8.84
CA PHE A 313 0.83 -8.15 8.07
C PHE A 313 -0.12 -9.02 8.91
N LYS A 314 0.20 -9.31 10.17
CA LYS A 314 -0.60 -10.17 11.05
C LYS A 314 -1.86 -9.46 11.56
N ILE A 315 -3.00 -10.13 11.51
CA ILE A 315 -4.27 -9.73 12.15
C ILE A 315 -4.32 -10.36 13.55
N VAL A 316 -4.59 -9.52 14.55
CA VAL A 316 -4.83 -9.93 15.94
C VAL A 316 -6.26 -9.53 16.30
N TRP A 317 -7.19 -10.48 16.17
CA TRP A 317 -8.63 -10.21 16.26
C TRP A 317 -9.05 -9.73 17.66
N GLU A 318 -8.33 -10.13 18.70
CA GLU A 318 -8.57 -9.75 20.09
C GLU A 318 -8.27 -8.28 20.37
N THR A 319 -7.46 -7.63 19.54
CA THR A 319 -6.97 -6.26 19.81
C THR A 319 -7.25 -5.28 18.69
N MET A 320 -7.59 -5.76 17.49
CA MET A 320 -7.78 -4.91 16.32
C MET A 320 -9.26 -4.77 15.93
N GLY A 321 -9.68 -3.54 15.69
CA GLY A 321 -11.04 -3.22 15.23
C GLY A 321 -11.25 -3.48 13.73
N ALA A 322 -12.51 -3.58 13.28
CA ALA A 322 -12.83 -3.91 11.88
C ALA A 322 -12.23 -2.90 10.90
N LYS A 323 -12.35 -1.60 11.20
CA LYS A 323 -11.79 -0.53 10.34
C LYS A 323 -10.26 -0.58 10.28
N GLU A 324 -9.60 -0.88 11.39
CA GLU A 324 -8.15 -1.01 11.43
C GLU A 324 -7.66 -2.17 10.56
N ILE A 325 -8.26 -3.34 10.72
CA ILE A 325 -7.95 -4.52 9.91
C ILE A 325 -8.25 -4.26 8.43
N TYR A 326 -9.35 -3.56 8.13
CA TYR A 326 -9.70 -3.20 6.77
C TYR A 326 -8.71 -2.22 6.14
N ARG A 327 -8.24 -1.19 6.87
CA ARG A 327 -7.16 -0.31 6.40
C ARG A 327 -5.88 -1.08 6.11
N LYS A 328 -5.51 -1.99 7.01
CA LYS A 328 -4.35 -2.87 6.85
C LYS A 328 -4.46 -3.73 5.59
N TYR A 329 -5.63 -4.32 5.35
CA TYR A 329 -5.91 -5.02 4.10
C TYR A 329 -5.75 -4.12 2.88
N ARG A 330 -6.39 -2.94 2.86
CA ARG A 330 -6.27 -2.02 1.73
C ARG A 330 -4.82 -1.63 1.47
N ALA A 331 -4.05 -1.33 2.52
CA ALA A 331 -2.66 -0.92 2.41
C ALA A 331 -1.72 -1.99 1.86
N PHE A 332 -2.06 -3.28 1.99
CA PHE A 332 -1.18 -4.37 1.57
C PHE A 332 -1.77 -5.26 0.47
N HIS A 333 -3.02 -5.04 0.07
CA HIS A 333 -3.68 -5.78 -0.99
C HIS A 333 -2.98 -5.55 -2.35
N GLY A 334 -2.55 -6.65 -2.98
CA GLY A 334 -1.71 -6.62 -4.18
C GLY A 334 -0.20 -6.43 -3.91
N PHE A 335 0.21 -6.42 -2.63
CA PHE A 335 1.62 -6.41 -2.22
C PHE A 335 1.98 -7.68 -1.44
N VAL A 336 1.45 -7.83 -0.22
CA VAL A 336 1.59 -9.02 0.63
C VAL A 336 0.25 -9.24 1.34
N PRO A 337 -0.38 -10.43 1.23
CA PRO A 337 -1.64 -10.67 1.92
C PRO A 337 -1.49 -10.51 3.45
N ILE A 338 -2.45 -9.83 4.06
CA ILE A 338 -2.57 -9.88 5.53
C ILE A 338 -2.95 -11.29 5.95
N HIS A 339 -2.53 -11.70 7.15
CA HIS A 339 -2.72 -13.07 7.58
C HIS A 339 -3.13 -13.17 9.03
N THR A 340 -3.75 -14.29 9.38
CA THR A 340 -4.05 -14.64 10.75
C THR A 340 -3.69 -16.09 11.02
N ILE A 341 -3.68 -16.47 12.29
CA ILE A 341 -3.44 -17.85 12.70
C ILE A 341 -4.80 -18.53 12.78
N TRP A 342 -4.94 -19.66 12.09
CA TRP A 342 -6.17 -20.42 12.09
C TRP A 342 -5.92 -21.85 12.53
N ARG A 343 -6.62 -22.28 13.59
CA ARG A 343 -6.52 -23.62 14.13
C ARG A 343 -7.56 -24.55 13.50
N ARG A 344 -7.10 -25.69 12.99
CA ARG A 344 -7.96 -26.78 12.51
C ARG A 344 -7.57 -28.06 13.23
N LYS A 345 -8.44 -28.55 14.12
CA LYS A 345 -8.12 -29.63 15.08
C LYS A 345 -6.89 -29.22 15.92
N ASP A 346 -5.80 -29.98 15.87
CA ASP A 346 -4.55 -29.70 16.58
C ASP A 346 -3.47 -29.08 15.69
N ILE A 347 -3.82 -28.66 14.47
CA ILE A 347 -2.88 -28.08 13.52
C ILE A 347 -3.12 -26.57 13.44
N MET A 348 -2.06 -25.82 13.75
CA MET A 348 -1.99 -24.38 13.53
C MET A 348 -1.60 -24.10 12.09
N ASN A 349 -2.41 -23.30 11.41
CA ASN A 349 -2.17 -22.90 10.03
C ASN A 349 -2.05 -21.38 9.95
N VAL A 350 -1.28 -20.89 8.99
CA VAL A 350 -1.33 -19.49 8.59
C VAL A 350 -2.39 -19.36 7.50
N LEU A 351 -3.38 -18.49 7.75
CA LEU A 351 -4.46 -18.19 6.83
C LEU A 351 -4.25 -16.80 6.25
N LEU A 352 -3.95 -16.74 4.96
CA LEU A 352 -3.83 -15.50 4.20
C LEU A 352 -5.23 -15.02 3.79
N ILE A 353 -5.51 -13.75 4.05
CA ILE A 353 -6.75 -13.07 3.66
C ILE A 353 -6.45 -12.26 2.39
N LYS A 354 -7.04 -12.69 1.27
CA LYS A 354 -6.82 -12.08 -0.05
C LYS A 354 -8.01 -11.26 -0.53
N GLY A 355 -9.20 -11.54 -0.03
CA GLY A 355 -10.43 -10.83 -0.35
C GLY A 355 -11.22 -10.50 0.90
N MET A 356 -11.51 -9.22 1.11
CA MET A 356 -12.24 -8.72 2.26
C MET A 356 -12.98 -7.42 1.93
N TYR A 357 -14.11 -7.19 2.60
CA TYR A 357 -14.78 -5.91 2.61
C TYR A 357 -15.28 -5.54 4.00
N LEU A 358 -15.38 -4.24 4.23
CA LEU A 358 -16.04 -3.66 5.39
C LEU A 358 -17.52 -3.44 5.02
N PRO A 359 -18.48 -4.03 5.74
CA PRO A 359 -19.90 -3.87 5.43
C PRO A 359 -20.37 -2.43 5.65
N ASN A 360 -21.45 -2.05 4.97
CA ASN A 360 -22.07 -0.75 5.15
C ASN A 360 -22.61 -0.63 6.59
N PRO A 361 -22.28 0.43 7.35
CA PRO A 361 -22.80 0.63 8.71
C PRO A 361 -24.33 0.75 8.77
N LYS A 362 -25.01 1.03 7.64
CA LYS A 362 -26.47 1.04 7.53
C LYS A 362 -27.11 -0.35 7.46
N LEU A 363 -26.33 -1.41 7.29
CA LEU A 363 -26.86 -2.76 7.39
C LEU A 363 -27.27 -3.00 8.85
N PRO A 364 -28.50 -3.51 9.10
CA PRO A 364 -28.98 -3.72 10.46
C PRO A 364 -27.95 -4.52 11.25
N LEU A 365 -27.70 -4.04 12.47
CA LEU A 365 -26.94 -4.75 13.47
C LEU A 365 -27.58 -6.13 13.63
N MET A 366 -26.77 -7.19 13.56
CA MET A 366 -27.28 -8.55 13.70
C MET A 366 -27.79 -8.82 15.12
N THR A 367 -28.53 -9.93 15.27
CA THR A 367 -29.11 -10.43 16.52
C THR A 367 -28.14 -10.36 17.72
N GLU A 368 -28.66 -10.33 18.96
CA GLU A 368 -27.83 -10.36 20.18
C GLU A 368 -26.78 -11.48 20.17
N ASP A 369 -27.09 -12.62 19.54
CA ASP A 369 -26.19 -13.76 19.34
C ASP A 369 -24.92 -13.43 18.53
N PHE A 370 -24.90 -12.36 17.74
CA PHE A 370 -23.70 -11.92 17.01
C PHE A 370 -22.75 -11.17 17.94
N TYR A 371 -23.27 -10.25 18.75
CA TYR A 371 -22.49 -9.43 19.68
C TYR A 371 -21.84 -10.23 20.80
N ASN A 372 -22.43 -11.37 21.16
CA ASN A 372 -21.88 -12.26 22.17
C ASN A 372 -20.74 -13.16 21.64
N ARG A 373 -20.35 -13.05 20.36
CA ARG A 373 -19.31 -13.90 19.77
C ARG A 373 -17.92 -13.35 20.02
N PRO A 374 -16.94 -14.23 20.34
CA PRO A 374 -15.55 -13.81 20.41
C PRO A 374 -15.07 -13.23 19.07
N PRO A 375 -14.29 -12.13 19.08
CA PRO A 375 -13.65 -11.61 17.88
C PRO A 375 -12.85 -12.68 17.14
N GLY A 376 -12.87 -12.64 15.81
CA GLY A 376 -12.22 -13.67 14.98
C GLY A 376 -13.07 -14.93 14.75
N THR A 377 -14.28 -15.03 15.30
CA THR A 377 -15.14 -16.19 15.01
C THR A 377 -15.63 -16.20 13.55
N MET A 378 -15.45 -17.30 12.81
CA MET A 378 -15.89 -17.40 11.41
C MET A 378 -17.36 -17.81 11.33
N PHE A 379 -18.20 -17.03 10.66
CA PHE A 379 -19.58 -17.38 10.37
C PHE A 379 -19.88 -17.32 8.88
N PHE A 380 -20.29 -18.44 8.29
CA PHE A 380 -20.57 -18.47 6.86
C PHE A 380 -21.98 -18.01 6.53
N MET A 381 -22.07 -16.92 5.77
CA MET A 381 -23.33 -16.35 5.30
C MET A 381 -23.75 -17.02 3.99
N ARG A 382 -24.53 -18.10 4.10
CA ARG A 382 -24.91 -18.95 2.93
C ARG A 382 -25.53 -18.16 1.77
N LYS A 383 -26.48 -17.26 2.05
CA LYS A 383 -27.19 -16.50 0.99
C LYS A 383 -26.27 -15.56 0.21
N SER A 384 -25.29 -14.98 0.89
CA SER A 384 -24.41 -13.95 0.34
C SER A 384 -23.00 -14.45 0.05
N THR A 385 -22.72 -15.72 0.36
CA THR A 385 -21.49 -16.46 0.02
C THR A 385 -20.18 -15.90 0.57
N TYR A 386 -20.22 -15.17 1.69
CA TYR A 386 -19.04 -14.66 2.40
C TYR A 386 -18.91 -15.24 3.81
N ILE A 387 -17.73 -15.08 4.42
CA ILE A 387 -17.50 -15.41 5.83
C ILE A 387 -17.49 -14.12 6.63
N GLU A 388 -18.44 -13.98 7.55
CA GLU A 388 -18.51 -12.87 8.51
C GLU A 388 -17.63 -13.16 9.71
N VAL A 389 -16.91 -12.13 10.18
CA VAL A 389 -16.02 -12.20 11.33
C VAL A 389 -16.23 -10.97 12.22
N PRO A 390 -16.71 -11.11 13.47
CA PRO A 390 -16.80 -10.02 14.42
C PRO A 390 -15.40 -9.57 14.86
N CYS A 391 -15.27 -8.28 15.16
CA CYS A 391 -14.06 -7.64 15.65
C CYS A 391 -14.27 -7.12 17.08
N ILE A 392 -13.18 -6.76 17.77
CA ILE A 392 -13.23 -6.34 19.18
C ILE A 392 -14.04 -5.06 19.41
N ASP A 393 -14.15 -4.21 18.39
CA ASP A 393 -14.90 -2.95 18.42
C ASP A 393 -16.42 -3.12 18.20
N GLY A 394 -16.91 -4.36 18.14
CA GLY A 394 -18.32 -4.68 17.92
C GLY A 394 -18.76 -4.56 16.45
N ASP A 395 -17.87 -4.18 15.55
CA ASP A 395 -18.10 -4.19 14.11
C ASP A 395 -17.65 -5.53 13.49
N ARG A 396 -17.77 -5.69 12.17
CA ARG A 396 -17.52 -6.97 11.49
C ARG A 396 -16.85 -6.81 10.14
N LEU A 397 -16.18 -7.88 9.72
CA LEU A 397 -15.53 -7.98 8.42
C LEU A 397 -16.09 -9.15 7.63
N HIS A 398 -16.17 -8.98 6.32
CA HIS A 398 -16.65 -10.01 5.42
C HIS A 398 -15.52 -10.49 4.53
N LEU A 399 -15.13 -11.75 4.68
CA LEU A 399 -14.04 -12.39 3.96
C LEU A 399 -14.59 -13.16 2.76
N THR A 400 -13.95 -12.99 1.60
CA THR A 400 -14.42 -13.55 0.32
C THR A 400 -13.41 -14.46 -0.35
N LEU A 401 -12.11 -14.26 -0.11
CA LEU A 401 -11.03 -15.04 -0.70
C LEU A 401 -9.94 -15.30 0.33
N LEU A 402 -9.62 -16.57 0.57
CA LEU A 402 -8.68 -17.01 1.60
C LEU A 402 -7.72 -18.08 1.04
N ARG A 403 -6.51 -18.17 1.62
CA ARG A 403 -5.53 -19.21 1.30
C ARG A 403 -4.90 -19.75 2.58
N VAL A 404 -4.92 -21.06 2.77
CA VAL A 404 -4.05 -21.70 3.77
C VAL A 404 -2.66 -21.80 3.16
N VAL A 405 -1.61 -21.36 3.85
CA VAL A 405 -0.23 -21.44 3.34
C VAL A 405 0.09 -22.87 2.87
N GLY A 406 0.68 -22.99 1.68
CA GLY A 406 0.93 -24.28 1.00
C GLY A 406 -0.28 -24.88 0.27
N ARG A 407 -1.40 -24.15 0.17
CA ARG A 407 -2.62 -24.54 -0.58
C ARG A 407 -3.01 -23.47 -1.60
N THR A 408 -3.99 -23.78 -2.44
CA THR A 408 -4.53 -22.86 -3.44
C THR A 408 -5.52 -21.86 -2.83
N ASP A 409 -5.74 -20.75 -3.55
CA ASP A 409 -6.77 -19.78 -3.21
C ASP A 409 -8.17 -20.41 -3.23
N LYS A 410 -9.01 -20.01 -2.27
CA LYS A 410 -10.38 -20.49 -2.13
C LYS A 410 -11.32 -19.33 -1.88
N LYS A 411 -12.40 -19.28 -2.67
CA LYS A 411 -13.56 -18.44 -2.35
C LYS A 411 -14.17 -18.90 -1.03
N ALA A 412 -14.82 -18.01 -0.31
CA ALA A 412 -15.43 -18.27 1.00
C ALA A 412 -16.28 -19.56 1.03
N GLN A 413 -17.18 -19.77 0.06
CA GLN A 413 -17.99 -20.99 -0.04
C GLN A 413 -17.14 -22.27 -0.17
N GLU A 414 -16.13 -22.26 -1.06
CA GLU A 414 -15.23 -23.41 -1.25
C GLU A 414 -14.39 -23.68 0.00
N PHE A 415 -13.93 -22.61 0.65
CA PHE A 415 -13.19 -22.69 1.89
C PHE A 415 -14.04 -23.37 2.96
N VAL A 416 -15.30 -22.97 3.11
CA VAL A 416 -16.24 -23.55 4.08
C VAL A 416 -16.47 -25.04 3.80
N ASN A 417 -16.71 -25.39 2.53
CA ASN A 417 -16.96 -26.78 2.11
C ASN A 417 -15.75 -27.69 2.40
N GLY A 418 -14.54 -27.22 2.12
CA GLY A 418 -13.31 -28.01 2.31
C GLY A 418 -12.81 -28.05 3.75
N TYR A 419 -12.92 -26.94 4.47
CA TYR A 419 -12.23 -26.73 5.74
C TYR A 419 -13.14 -26.68 6.96
N LEU A 420 -14.35 -26.12 6.82
CA LEU A 420 -15.26 -25.87 7.93
C LEU A 420 -16.35 -26.95 8.11
N ARG A 421 -16.52 -27.91 7.17
CA ARG A 421 -17.49 -29.05 7.18
C ARG A 421 -18.56 -28.94 8.28
N LEU A 422 -19.74 -28.50 7.85
CA LEU A 422 -20.96 -28.13 8.59
C LEU A 422 -21.60 -29.25 9.44
N ASN A 423 -20.86 -29.83 10.38
CA ASN A 423 -21.47 -30.53 11.53
C ASN A 423 -21.30 -29.64 12.77
N GLY A 424 -22.11 -28.58 12.87
CA GLY A 424 -22.52 -27.94 14.12
C GLY A 424 -21.51 -27.20 15.02
N GLY A 425 -20.21 -27.14 14.71
CA GLY A 425 -19.22 -26.52 15.61
C GLY A 425 -18.74 -25.13 15.17
N LEU A 426 -18.98 -24.12 16.00
CA LEU A 426 -18.34 -22.78 15.98
C LEU A 426 -16.81 -22.91 15.77
N ARG A 427 -16.17 -22.16 14.87
CA ARG A 427 -14.71 -22.21 14.67
C ARG A 427 -14.09 -20.82 14.72
N MET A 428 -13.14 -20.63 15.63
CA MET A 428 -12.46 -19.35 15.88
C MET A 428 -11.20 -19.19 15.02
N LEU A 429 -10.90 -17.96 14.59
CA LEU A 429 -9.64 -17.55 13.95
C LEU A 429 -8.54 -17.19 14.96
N THR A 430 -8.60 -17.70 16.19
CA THR A 430 -7.58 -17.40 17.19
C THR A 430 -7.26 -18.58 18.10
N ASP A 431 -6.03 -18.56 18.62
CA ASP A 431 -5.62 -19.36 19.78
C ASP A 431 -6.49 -18.90 20.95
N PRO A 432 -7.15 -19.78 21.71
CA PRO A 432 -7.55 -19.38 23.04
C PRO A 432 -6.26 -19.02 23.76
N VAL A 433 -6.04 -17.73 24.07
CA VAL A 433 -5.31 -17.38 25.29
C VAL A 433 -5.88 -18.33 26.33
N GLU A 434 -5.03 -19.19 26.92
CA GLU A 434 -5.45 -20.10 27.98
C GLU A 434 -6.43 -19.34 28.84
N ARG A 435 -7.71 -19.75 28.78
CA ARG A 435 -8.76 -19.06 29.50
C ARG A 435 -8.44 -19.25 30.97
N LYS A 436 -7.69 -18.32 31.57
CA LYS A 436 -7.83 -18.05 32.99
C LYS A 436 -9.32 -17.79 33.17
N LYS A 437 -9.93 -18.62 34.04
CA LYS A 437 -11.36 -18.71 34.30
C LYS A 437 -12.04 -17.34 34.19
N PRO A 438 -13.26 -17.26 33.62
CA PRO A 438 -13.93 -15.98 33.39
C PRO A 438 -13.98 -15.16 34.68
N THR A 439 -13.33 -14.00 34.66
CA THR A 439 -13.64 -12.92 35.59
C THR A 439 -15.06 -12.43 35.32
N PRO A 440 -15.80 -11.99 36.35
CA PRO A 440 -17.23 -11.74 36.25
C PRO A 440 -17.55 -10.61 35.26
N LYS A 441 -18.74 -10.76 34.66
CA LYS A 441 -19.38 -9.93 33.64
C LYS A 441 -18.98 -8.44 33.70
N PHE A 442 -18.54 -7.91 32.57
CA PHE A 442 -18.43 -6.47 32.33
C PHE A 442 -19.84 -5.88 32.36
N VAL A 443 -20.18 -5.17 33.43
CA VAL A 443 -21.42 -4.40 33.56
C VAL A 443 -21.12 -3.01 32.99
N TYR A 444 -21.79 -2.63 31.90
CA TYR A 444 -21.75 -1.25 31.43
C TYR A 444 -22.50 -0.33 32.42
N PRO A 445 -22.05 0.92 32.63
CA PRO A 445 -22.76 1.87 33.49
C PRO A 445 -24.10 2.27 32.83
N PRO A 446 -25.20 2.42 33.60
CA PRO A 446 -26.50 2.75 33.05
C PRO A 446 -26.58 4.26 32.74
N GLY A 447 -27.07 4.61 31.55
CA GLY A 447 -27.35 6.01 31.22
C GLY A 447 -27.77 6.24 29.77
N HIS A 448 -29.06 6.02 29.47
CA HIS A 448 -29.99 6.96 28.83
C HIS A 448 -31.27 6.24 28.36
N PRO A 449 -32.44 6.91 28.40
CA PRO A 449 -33.73 6.27 28.64
C PRO A 449 -34.30 5.62 27.38
N LYS A 450 -34.97 4.48 27.58
CA LYS A 450 -35.90 3.89 26.63
C LYS A 450 -37.23 4.64 26.77
N GLU A 451 -37.64 5.39 25.75
CA GLU A 451 -39.04 5.77 25.60
C GLU A 451 -39.83 4.52 25.19
N ASN A 452 -40.81 4.18 26.03
CA ASN A 452 -41.70 3.04 25.87
C ASN A 452 -42.76 3.35 24.81
N VAL A 453 -42.90 2.47 23.83
CA VAL A 453 -44.10 2.38 22.99
C VAL A 453 -44.52 0.91 22.95
N GLU A 454 -45.37 0.51 23.89
CA GLU A 454 -46.33 -0.60 23.80
C GLU A 454 -47.54 -0.13 24.63
N GLN A 455 -48.68 0.23 24.02
CA GLN A 455 -49.72 -0.65 23.46
C GLN A 455 -50.53 -1.32 24.58
N GLU A 456 -51.51 -0.57 25.11
CA GLU A 456 -52.63 -1.11 25.89
C GLU A 456 -53.85 -1.31 24.99
N CYS A 457 -54.49 -2.46 25.16
CA CYS A 457 -55.69 -2.89 24.47
C CYS A 457 -56.95 -2.18 24.97
N LEU A 458 -57.79 -1.82 24.00
CA LEU A 458 -59.26 -1.93 23.92
C LEU A 458 -60.15 -1.60 25.14
N ASP A 459 -61.04 -0.65 24.82
CA ASP A 459 -62.46 -0.54 25.16
C ASP A 459 -62.84 -0.11 26.60
N ASP A 460 -63.30 1.14 26.73
CA ASP A 460 -64.72 1.39 26.99
C ASP A 460 -65.10 2.88 26.76
N ASP A 461 -66.23 3.01 26.07
CA ASP A 461 -67.16 4.11 25.82
C ASP A 461 -67.18 5.42 26.65
N ILE A 462 -67.88 6.38 26.03
CA ILE A 462 -68.61 7.55 26.56
C ILE A 462 -67.91 8.91 26.43
N GLY A 463 -68.56 9.78 25.65
CA GLY A 463 -68.10 11.11 25.28
C GLY A 463 -68.22 12.18 26.36
N PHE A 464 -67.54 13.30 26.12
CA PHE A 464 -68.12 14.61 25.82
C PHE A 464 -67.02 15.53 25.26
#